data_AF-A0A660N875-F1
#
_entry.id   AF-A0A660N875-F1
#
_cell.length_a   1.000
_cell.length_b   1.000
_cell.length_c   1.000
_cell.angle_alpha   90.00
_cell.angle_beta   90.00
_cell.angle_gamma   90.00
#
_symmetry.space_group_name_H-M   'P 1'
#
loop_
_entity.id
_entity.type
_entity.pdbx_description
1 polymer ?
#
loop_
_entity_poly.entity_id
_entity_poly.type
_entity_poly.pdbx_seq_one_letter_code
_entity_poly.pdbx_strand_id
1 'polypeptide(L)'
;AVGTKRTTRRSGDYQEVTERLYQITDSGDMSIDNLSKIALSKTNKILVEGVQPFDFSKKEPFASSYLSGFFAEKKDMERENLQDAVYQEVQNYARRKIDGNYAQYSRIDYNQKDIRINQEEWKYALLPVWTITYNDRNKNKIYYFSINGQNGRVIGDLPIDQKKLWFTTIMTGVLVFAIFCLIFYFLL
;
A
#
# COMPACT_ATOMS: atom_id res chain seq x y z
N ALA A 1 -6.10 -16.90 -24.25
CA ALA A 1 -7.02 -15.74 -24.29
C ALA A 1 -7.18 -15.26 -25.73
N VAL A 2 -8.21 -14.46 -26.02
CA VAL A 2 -8.36 -13.79 -27.32
C VAL A 2 -8.25 -12.29 -27.08
N GLY A 3 -7.29 -11.64 -27.73
CA GLY A 3 -7.09 -10.20 -27.69
C GLY A 3 -7.71 -9.52 -28.91
N THR A 4 -8.50 -8.48 -28.69
CA THR A 4 -9.09 -7.66 -29.74
C THR A 4 -8.38 -6.32 -29.81
N LYS A 5 -7.86 -5.97 -30.99
CA LYS A 5 -7.33 -4.64 -31.27
C LYS A 5 -8.31 -3.90 -32.18
N ARG A 6 -8.92 -2.83 -31.66
CA ARG A 6 -9.88 -2.00 -32.40
C ARG A 6 -9.20 -0.69 -32.82
N THR A 7 -9.26 -0.36 -34.10
CA THR A 7 -8.81 0.93 -34.63
C THR A 7 -9.98 1.61 -35.31
N THR A 8 -10.25 2.86 -34.93
CA THR A 8 -11.27 3.69 -35.55
C THR A 8 -10.59 4.78 -36.37
N ARG A 9 -10.91 4.87 -37.65
CA ARG A 9 -10.45 5.94 -38.54
C ARG A 9 -11.66 6.65 -39.13
N ARG A 10 -11.66 7.98 -39.11
CA ARG A 10 -12.68 8.79 -39.76
C ARG A 10 -12.15 9.30 -41.10
N SER A 11 -12.94 9.14 -42.16
CA SER A 11 -12.60 9.62 -43.50
C SER A 11 -13.83 10.31 -44.09
N GLY A 12 -13.84 11.64 -44.06
CA GLY A 12 -15.02 12.45 -44.38
C GLY A 12 -16.18 12.16 -43.41
N ASP A 13 -17.32 11.78 -43.97
CA ASP A 13 -18.54 11.43 -43.22
C ASP A 13 -18.58 9.95 -42.77
N TYR A 14 -17.66 9.12 -43.27
CA TYR A 14 -17.61 7.71 -42.92
C TYR A 14 -16.67 7.45 -41.74
N GLN A 15 -17.09 6.54 -40.86
CA GLN A 15 -16.27 5.99 -39.79
C GLN A 15 -15.97 4.53 -40.11
N GLU A 16 -14.68 4.21 -40.30
CA GLU A 16 -14.19 2.85 -40.49
C GLU A 16 -13.70 2.31 -39.14
N VAL A 17 -14.25 1.16 -38.74
CA VAL A 17 -13.84 0.45 -37.52
C VAL A 17 -13.22 -0.87 -37.95
N THR A 18 -11.91 -1.02 -37.73
CA THR A 18 -11.20 -2.28 -37.98
C THR A 18 -11.01 -3.02 -36.66
N GLU A 19 -11.49 -4.25 -36.58
CA GLU A 19 -11.27 -5.16 -35.46
C GLU A 19 -10.35 -6.31 -35.89
N ARG A 20 -9.26 -6.50 -35.15
CA ARG A 20 -8.32 -7.61 -35.36
C ARG A 20 -8.31 -8.51 -34.13
N LEU A 21 -8.53 -9.79 -34.35
CA LEU A 21 -8.53 -10.82 -33.30
C LEU A 21 -7.18 -11.53 -33.29
N TYR A 22 -6.61 -11.69 -32.10
CA TYR A 22 -5.34 -12.37 -31.86
C TYR A 22 -5.53 -13.47 -30.83
N GLN A 23 -5.06 -14.66 -31.14
CA GLN A 23 -4.96 -15.72 -30.14
C GLN A 23 -3.71 -15.48 -29.29
N ILE A 24 -3.91 -15.41 -27.98
CA ILE A 24 -2.85 -15.16 -27.00
C ILE A 24 -2.70 -16.42 -26.16
N THR A 25 -1.50 -16.99 -26.17
CA THR A 25 -1.06 -18.05 -25.26
C THR A 25 0.16 -17.53 -24.53
N ASP A 26 0.11 -17.58 -23.21
CA ASP A 26 1.20 -17.12 -22.36
C ASP A 26 1.32 -18.07 -21.18
N SER A 27 2.56 -18.35 -20.81
CA SER A 27 2.93 -19.25 -19.74
C SER A 27 4.30 -18.81 -19.23
N GLY A 28 4.45 -18.77 -17.91
CA GLY A 28 5.72 -18.43 -17.31
C GLY A 28 5.69 -18.61 -15.81
N ASP A 29 6.87 -18.60 -15.24
CA ASP A 29 7.08 -18.67 -13.80
C ASP A 29 7.36 -17.27 -13.25
N MET A 30 6.93 -17.03 -12.02
CA MET A 30 7.15 -15.77 -11.31
C MET A 30 7.63 -16.07 -9.90
N SER A 31 8.78 -15.52 -9.54
CA SER A 31 9.21 -15.47 -8.14
C SER A 31 8.65 -14.22 -7.46
N ILE A 32 8.17 -14.39 -6.23
CA ILE A 32 7.77 -13.28 -5.36
C ILE A 32 8.57 -13.39 -4.09
N ASP A 33 9.52 -12.48 -3.93
CA ASP A 33 10.39 -12.42 -2.77
C ASP A 33 9.88 -11.39 -1.74
N ASN A 34 10.07 -11.71 -0.46
CA ASN A 34 9.84 -10.81 0.68
C ASN A 34 8.39 -10.29 0.82
N LEU A 35 7.38 -11.13 0.52
CA LEU A 35 5.99 -10.83 0.85
C LEU A 35 5.77 -10.92 2.36
N SER A 36 5.72 -9.77 3.05
CA SER A 36 5.56 -9.72 4.51
C SER A 36 4.09 -9.63 4.94
N LYS A 37 3.72 -10.40 5.96
CA LYS A 37 2.45 -10.28 6.68
C LYS A 37 2.65 -10.18 8.18
N ILE A 38 1.86 -9.33 8.82
CA ILE A 38 1.81 -9.23 10.27
C ILE A 38 0.89 -10.32 10.81
N ALA A 39 1.44 -11.15 11.68
CA ALA A 39 0.78 -12.27 12.33
C ALA A 39 0.34 -11.89 13.76
N LEU A 40 -0.30 -10.72 13.89
CA LEU A 40 -0.85 -10.18 15.13
C LEU A 40 -2.37 -9.97 14.99
N SER A 41 -3.12 -10.26 16.05
CA SER A 41 -4.54 -9.95 16.14
C SER A 41 -4.81 -8.44 16.26
N LYS A 42 -6.09 -8.06 16.16
CA LYS A 42 -6.55 -6.71 15.78
C LYS A 42 -5.99 -5.55 16.60
N THR A 43 -5.76 -5.71 17.91
CA THR A 43 -5.46 -4.56 18.79
C THR A 43 -4.08 -3.96 18.54
N ASN A 44 -3.07 -4.78 18.26
CA ASN A 44 -1.69 -4.31 18.00
C ASN A 44 -1.39 -4.16 16.51
N LYS A 45 -2.25 -4.73 15.66
CA LYS A 45 -2.09 -4.75 14.21
C LYS A 45 -2.04 -3.36 13.58
N ILE A 46 -2.89 -2.41 14.00
CA ILE A 46 -2.97 -1.07 13.38
C ILE A 46 -1.67 -0.29 13.55
N LEU A 47 -1.06 -0.38 14.74
CA LEU A 47 0.19 0.32 15.07
C LEU A 47 1.38 -0.27 14.31
N VAL A 48 1.44 -1.60 14.17
CA VAL A 48 2.54 -2.30 13.50
C VAL A 48 2.38 -2.30 11.96
N GLU A 49 1.16 -2.34 11.43
CA GLU A 49 0.92 -2.21 9.98
C GLU A 49 1.25 -0.81 9.47
N GLY A 50 1.00 0.23 10.29
CA GLY A 50 1.26 1.61 9.89
C GLY A 50 2.72 1.89 9.56
N VAL A 51 3.66 1.23 10.24
CA VAL A 51 5.10 1.48 10.07
C VAL A 51 5.72 0.79 8.84
N GLN A 52 4.95 0.00 8.09
CA GLN A 52 5.38 -0.55 6.79
C GLN A 52 5.71 0.57 5.77
N PRO A 53 6.53 0.33 4.73
CA PRO A 53 7.25 -0.90 4.42
C PRO A 53 8.62 -1.00 5.13
N PHE A 54 9.08 -2.24 5.35
CA PHE A 54 10.46 -2.55 5.70
C PHE A 54 11.24 -3.00 4.46
N ASP A 55 12.51 -2.61 4.40
CA ASP A 55 13.44 -3.04 3.36
C ASP A 55 14.15 -4.34 3.78
N PHE A 56 13.64 -5.45 3.25
CA PHE A 56 14.15 -6.81 3.48
C PHE A 56 15.45 -7.12 2.73
N SER A 57 15.99 -6.21 1.91
CA SER A 57 17.32 -6.40 1.32
C SER A 57 18.44 -6.29 2.36
N LYS A 58 18.16 -5.61 3.49
CA LYS A 58 19.07 -5.42 4.63
C LYS A 58 18.82 -6.40 5.77
N LYS A 59 18.20 -7.55 5.47
CA LYS A 59 17.92 -8.57 6.49
C LYS A 59 19.21 -9.26 6.91
N GLU A 60 19.36 -9.47 8.22
CA GLU A 60 20.48 -10.17 8.83
C GLU A 60 20.00 -11.44 9.53
N PRO A 61 20.87 -12.45 9.72
CA PRO A 61 20.57 -13.59 10.57
C PRO A 61 20.15 -13.13 11.97
N PHE A 62 19.11 -13.77 12.51
CA PHE A 62 18.65 -13.45 13.85
C PHE A 62 19.71 -13.81 14.90
N ALA A 63 20.00 -12.87 15.79
CA ALA A 63 20.80 -13.09 16.99
C ALA A 63 19.97 -12.73 18.22
N SER A 64 20.00 -13.58 19.25
CA SER A 64 19.26 -13.34 20.51
C SER A 64 19.67 -12.05 21.22
N SER A 65 20.87 -11.54 20.95
CA SER A 65 21.35 -10.24 21.43
C SER A 65 20.46 -9.07 20.99
N TYR A 66 19.75 -9.18 19.87
CA TYR A 66 18.80 -8.15 19.41
C TYR A 66 17.60 -7.97 20.35
N LEU A 67 17.33 -8.94 21.21
CA LEU A 67 16.28 -8.84 22.24
C LEU A 67 16.78 -8.18 23.53
N SER A 68 18.10 -8.00 23.69
CA SER A 68 18.66 -7.43 24.91
C SER A 68 18.29 -5.95 25.02
N GLY A 69 17.53 -5.60 26.06
CA GLY A 69 17.06 -4.22 26.28
C GLY A 69 15.82 -3.82 25.48
N PHE A 70 15.21 -4.74 24.72
CA PHE A 70 14.02 -4.49 23.92
C PHE A 70 12.87 -5.42 24.30
N PHE A 71 11.65 -4.90 24.28
CA PHE A 71 10.45 -5.73 24.27
C PHE A 71 10.21 -6.25 22.86
N ALA A 72 9.99 -7.56 22.73
CA ALA A 72 9.60 -8.17 21.46
C ALA A 72 8.20 -8.76 21.58
N GLU A 73 7.35 -8.40 20.63
CA GLU A 73 6.02 -8.96 20.51
C GLU A 73 6.06 -10.22 19.63
N LYS A 74 5.59 -11.34 20.18
CA LYS A 74 5.50 -12.61 19.46
C LYS A 74 4.21 -12.66 18.66
N LYS A 75 4.25 -13.29 17.48
CA LYS A 75 3.05 -13.61 16.70
C LYS A 75 2.01 -14.38 17.55
N ASP A 76 0.74 -14.07 17.33
CA ASP A 76 -0.42 -14.78 17.91
C ASP A 76 -1.24 -15.54 16.86
N MET A 77 -0.91 -15.35 15.57
CA MET A 77 -1.51 -16.09 14.46
C MET A 77 -0.52 -17.13 13.89
N GLU A 78 -1.08 -18.27 13.49
CA GLU A 78 -0.36 -19.31 12.75
C GLU A 78 -0.51 -19.12 11.23
N ARG A 79 0.28 -19.89 10.47
CA ARG A 79 0.32 -19.81 9.00
C ARG A 79 -1.07 -20.04 8.41
N GLU A 80 -1.80 -21.02 8.92
CA GLU A 80 -3.12 -21.43 8.46
C GLU A 80 -4.13 -20.27 8.56
N ASN A 81 -3.93 -19.35 9.50
CA ASN A 81 -4.77 -18.16 9.63
C ASN A 81 -4.51 -17.09 8.56
N LEU A 82 -3.35 -17.13 7.90
CA LEU A 82 -2.90 -16.13 6.92
C LEU A 82 -2.83 -16.67 5.49
N GLN A 83 -2.71 -17.98 5.33
CA GLN A 83 -2.42 -18.64 4.06
C GLN A 83 -3.39 -18.23 2.94
N ASP A 84 -4.69 -18.32 3.19
CA ASP A 84 -5.70 -18.01 2.17
C ASP A 84 -5.61 -16.55 1.72
N ALA A 85 -5.41 -15.62 2.65
CA ALA A 85 -5.27 -14.20 2.35
C ALA A 85 -4.00 -13.93 1.53
N VAL A 86 -2.88 -14.58 1.88
CA VAL A 86 -1.61 -14.47 1.14
C VAL A 86 -1.74 -15.06 -0.26
N TYR A 87 -2.36 -16.23 -0.40
CA TYR A 87 -2.54 -16.88 -1.69
C TYR A 87 -3.42 -16.05 -2.62
N GLN A 88 -4.52 -15.51 -2.09
CA GLN A 88 -5.37 -14.60 -2.85
C GLN A 88 -4.60 -13.35 -3.31
N GLU A 89 -3.77 -12.76 -2.45
CA GLU A 89 -2.95 -11.61 -2.82
C GLU A 89 -1.92 -11.94 -3.91
N VAL A 90 -1.21 -13.05 -3.77
CA VAL A 90 -0.24 -13.55 -4.77
C VAL A 90 -0.93 -13.79 -6.11
N GLN A 91 -2.05 -14.50 -6.11
CA GLN A 91 -2.82 -14.76 -7.32
C GLN A 91 -3.31 -13.47 -7.96
N ASN A 92 -3.81 -12.51 -7.17
CA ASN A 92 -4.27 -11.22 -7.68
C ASN A 92 -3.11 -10.38 -8.22
N TYR A 93 -1.94 -10.41 -7.59
CA TYR A 93 -0.74 -9.75 -8.09
C TYR A 93 -0.29 -10.34 -9.42
N ALA A 94 -0.17 -11.68 -9.51
CA ALA A 94 0.17 -12.38 -10.74
C ALA A 94 -0.85 -12.08 -11.86
N ARG A 95 -2.15 -12.07 -11.54
CA ARG A 95 -3.20 -11.69 -12.50
C ARG A 95 -2.97 -10.29 -13.06
N ARG A 96 -2.77 -9.29 -12.19
CA ARG A 96 -2.54 -7.89 -12.61
C ARG A 96 -1.28 -7.74 -13.44
N LYS A 97 -0.22 -8.47 -13.11
CA LYS A 97 1.03 -8.45 -13.89
C LYS A 97 0.82 -9.02 -15.31
N ILE A 98 0.14 -10.16 -15.42
CA ILE A 98 -0.21 -10.76 -16.72
C ILE A 98 -1.10 -9.80 -17.51
N ASP A 99 -2.14 -9.24 -16.88
CA ASP A 99 -3.08 -8.33 -17.55
C ASP A 99 -2.38 -7.05 -18.04
N GLY A 100 -1.40 -6.54 -17.27
CA GLY A 100 -0.58 -5.38 -17.65
C GLY A 100 0.29 -5.60 -18.90
N ASN A 101 0.69 -6.85 -19.19
CA ASN A 101 1.49 -7.17 -20.38
C ASN A 101 0.70 -7.06 -21.70
N TYR A 102 -0.62 -6.93 -21.61
CA TYR A 102 -1.51 -6.94 -22.76
C TYR A 102 -2.19 -5.59 -23.01
N ALA A 103 -1.63 -4.50 -22.46
CA ALA A 103 -2.16 -3.15 -22.62
C ALA A 103 -2.30 -2.69 -24.09
N GLN A 104 -1.61 -3.34 -25.05
CA GLN A 104 -1.79 -3.05 -26.48
C GLN A 104 -3.12 -3.51 -27.09
N TYR A 105 -3.89 -4.35 -26.39
CA TYR A 105 -5.20 -4.82 -26.84
C TYR A 105 -6.32 -3.98 -26.23
N SER A 106 -7.35 -3.68 -27.02
CA SER A 106 -8.52 -2.92 -26.59
C SER A 106 -9.44 -3.73 -25.67
N ARG A 107 -9.42 -5.06 -25.81
CA ARG A 107 -10.17 -6.02 -25.00
C ARG A 107 -9.43 -7.35 -24.98
N ILE A 108 -9.54 -8.07 -23.87
CA ILE A 108 -9.00 -9.43 -23.73
C ILE A 108 -10.09 -10.30 -23.12
N ASP A 109 -10.41 -11.39 -23.78
CA ASP A 109 -11.32 -12.40 -23.30
C ASP A 109 -10.51 -13.65 -22.89
N TYR A 110 -10.50 -13.96 -21.58
CA TYR A 110 -9.76 -15.08 -21.02
C TYR A 110 -10.59 -16.37 -21.12
N ASN A 111 -10.09 -17.36 -21.87
CA ASN A 111 -10.71 -18.69 -21.95
C ASN A 111 -10.30 -19.59 -20.77
N GLN A 112 -9.05 -19.47 -20.33
CA GLN A 112 -8.48 -20.21 -19.20
C GLN A 112 -7.38 -19.36 -18.56
N LYS A 113 -7.33 -19.31 -17.23
CA LYS A 113 -6.28 -18.67 -16.45
C LYS A 113 -6.02 -19.53 -15.21
N ASP A 114 -4.86 -20.18 -15.18
CA ASP A 114 -4.46 -21.03 -14.06
C ASP A 114 -3.21 -20.42 -13.43
N ILE A 115 -3.23 -20.26 -12.11
CA ILE A 115 -2.12 -19.70 -11.32
C ILE A 115 -1.94 -20.63 -10.14
N ARG A 116 -0.80 -21.31 -10.11
CA ARG A 116 -0.44 -22.28 -9.08
C ARG A 116 0.77 -21.79 -8.33
N ILE A 117 0.73 -21.93 -7.01
CA ILE A 117 1.86 -21.68 -6.13
C ILE A 117 2.53 -23.03 -5.92
N ASN A 118 3.71 -23.22 -6.50
CA ASN A 118 4.39 -24.52 -6.53
C ASN A 118 5.43 -24.66 -5.40
N GLN A 119 6.07 -23.56 -5.02
CA GLN A 119 7.08 -23.49 -3.98
C GLN A 119 6.82 -22.27 -3.11
N GLU A 120 6.87 -22.46 -1.80
CA GLU A 120 6.71 -21.40 -0.83
C GLU A 120 7.64 -21.64 0.36
N GLU A 121 8.12 -20.55 0.94
CA GLU A 121 8.94 -20.60 2.15
C GLU A 121 8.42 -19.54 3.11
N TRP A 122 8.00 -19.99 4.30
CA TRP A 122 7.50 -19.11 5.35
C TRP A 122 8.60 -18.90 6.39
N LYS A 123 9.07 -17.65 6.51
CA LYS A 123 10.10 -17.27 7.47
C LYS A 123 9.54 -16.25 8.46
N TYR A 124 10.00 -16.35 9.70
CA TYR A 124 9.73 -15.34 10.72
C TYR A 124 10.84 -14.30 10.73
N ALA A 125 10.47 -13.02 10.78
CA ALA A 125 11.40 -11.91 10.83
C ALA A 125 11.08 -11.03 12.03
N LEU A 126 12.13 -10.63 12.76
CA LEU A 126 12.05 -9.61 13.80
C LEU A 126 12.19 -8.24 13.15
N LEU A 127 11.20 -7.36 13.33
CA LEU A 127 11.19 -6.03 12.75
C LEU A 127 11.42 -4.98 13.85
N PRO A 128 12.33 -4.00 13.65
CA PRO A 128 12.57 -2.96 14.63
C PRO A 128 11.46 -1.89 14.56
N VAL A 129 10.72 -1.73 15.66
CA VAL A 129 9.66 -0.72 15.79
C VAL A 129 9.85 0.02 17.10
N TRP A 130 9.82 1.35 17.07
CA TRP A 130 9.73 2.16 18.27
C TRP A 130 8.28 2.54 18.54
N THR A 131 7.81 2.28 19.76
CA THR A 131 6.47 2.66 20.19
C THR A 131 6.56 3.73 21.25
N ILE A 132 5.84 4.83 21.06
CA ILE A 132 5.77 5.95 22.01
C ILE A 132 4.31 6.13 22.44
N THR A 133 4.10 6.21 23.75
CA THR A 133 2.79 6.45 24.34
C THR A 133 2.81 7.79 25.04
N TYR A 134 1.97 8.73 24.59
CA TYR A 134 1.81 10.04 25.21
C TYR A 134 0.45 10.12 25.90
N ASN A 135 0.47 10.34 27.22
CA ASN A 135 -0.75 10.50 28.01
C ASN A 135 -1.06 11.99 28.22
N ASP A 136 -2.04 12.51 27.49
CA ASP A 136 -2.57 13.86 27.70
C ASP A 136 -3.56 13.84 28.87
N ARG A 137 -3.07 14.20 30.05
CA ARG A 137 -3.88 14.26 31.27
C ARG A 137 -5.00 15.30 31.19
N ASN A 138 -4.81 16.38 30.44
CA ASN A 138 -5.81 17.45 30.34
C ASN A 138 -7.01 17.02 29.49
N LYS A 139 -6.76 16.20 28.46
CA LYS A 139 -7.80 15.66 27.57
C LYS A 139 -8.27 14.27 27.98
N ASN A 140 -7.70 13.69 29.05
CA ASN A 140 -7.88 12.30 29.46
C ASN A 140 -7.77 11.32 28.27
N LYS A 141 -6.78 11.54 27.39
CA LYS A 141 -6.60 10.78 26.15
C LYS A 141 -5.16 10.29 26.03
N ILE A 142 -5.01 9.03 25.65
CA ILE A 142 -3.72 8.42 25.33
C ILE A 142 -3.53 8.45 23.82
N TYR A 143 -2.35 8.87 23.40
CA TYR A 143 -1.90 8.92 22.03
C TYR A 143 -0.80 7.89 21.83
N TYR A 144 -0.95 7.08 20.79
CA TYR A 144 0.02 6.05 20.42
C TYR A 144 0.72 6.46 19.13
N PHE A 145 2.03 6.31 19.12
CA PHE A 145 2.87 6.49 17.96
C PHE A 145 3.72 5.25 17.76
N SER A 146 3.89 4.89 16.50
CA SER A 146 4.77 3.83 16.05
C SER A 146 5.71 4.39 15.01
N ILE A 147 6.99 4.06 15.14
CA ILE A 147 8.05 4.52 14.27
C ILE A 147 8.77 3.30 13.71
N ASN A 148 8.91 3.26 12.40
CA ASN A 148 9.74 2.28 11.72
C ASN A 148 11.20 2.49 12.14
N GLY A 149 11.82 1.49 12.78
CA GLY A 149 13.19 1.58 13.28
C GLY A 149 14.28 1.58 12.19
N GLN A 150 13.93 1.25 10.94
CA GLN A 150 14.86 1.24 9.81
C GLN A 150 14.91 2.58 9.07
N ASN A 151 13.75 3.24 8.87
CA ASN A 151 13.66 4.45 8.05
C ASN A 151 13.08 5.68 8.78
N GLY A 152 12.66 5.53 10.04
CA GLY A 152 12.12 6.63 10.84
C GLY A 152 10.71 7.08 10.48
N ARG A 153 9.99 6.36 9.59
CA ARG A 153 8.59 6.67 9.26
C ARG A 153 7.74 6.59 10.52
N VAL A 154 7.01 7.67 10.81
CA VAL A 154 6.13 7.80 11.98
C VAL A 154 4.67 7.64 11.55
N ILE A 155 3.90 6.86 12.30
CA ILE A 155 2.45 6.80 12.28
C ILE A 155 1.92 6.99 13.70
N GLY A 156 0.88 7.78 13.86
CA GLY A 156 0.22 7.95 15.15
C GLY A 156 -0.73 9.12 15.17
N ASP A 157 -1.47 9.23 16.26
CA ASP A 157 -2.41 10.32 16.47
C ASP A 157 -1.69 11.50 17.12
N LEU A 158 -1.64 12.65 16.44
CA LEU A 158 -1.08 13.85 17.05
C LEU A 158 -2.06 14.50 18.05
N PRO A 159 -1.58 14.97 19.23
CA PRO A 159 -2.38 15.71 20.19
C PRO A 159 -2.63 17.14 19.73
N ILE A 160 -3.47 17.32 18.72
CA ILE A 160 -3.79 18.64 18.17
C ILE A 160 -4.76 19.37 19.11
N ASP A 161 -4.51 20.65 19.34
CA ASP A 161 -5.48 21.57 19.94
C ASP A 161 -6.38 22.11 18.82
N GLN A 162 -7.58 21.54 18.73
CA GLN A 162 -8.55 21.89 17.69
C GLN A 162 -8.88 23.39 17.69
N LYS A 163 -8.94 24.04 18.86
CA LYS A 163 -9.27 25.47 18.95
C LYS A 163 -8.18 26.31 18.30
N LYS A 164 -6.91 26.01 18.60
CA LYS A 164 -5.77 26.68 17.98
C LYS A 164 -5.71 26.41 16.48
N LEU A 165 -6.00 25.18 16.04
CA LEU A 165 -6.04 24.83 14.63
C LEU A 165 -7.09 25.65 13.87
N TRP A 166 -8.33 25.69 14.38
CA TRP A 166 -9.41 26.47 13.75
C TRP A 166 -9.09 27.96 13.68
N PHE A 167 -8.62 28.54 14.78
CA PHE A 167 -8.29 29.96 14.83
C PHE A 167 -7.16 30.32 13.84
N THR A 168 -6.08 29.55 13.85
CA THR A 168 -4.96 29.77 12.92
C THR A 168 -5.39 29.60 11.46
N THR A 169 -6.16 28.55 11.14
CA THR A 169 -6.66 28.27 9.79
C THR A 169 -7.55 29.40 9.28
N ILE A 170 -8.52 29.86 10.08
CA ILE A 170 -9.42 30.96 9.70
C ILE A 170 -8.62 32.25 9.48
N MET A 171 -7.72 32.59 10.40
CA MET A 171 -6.92 33.81 10.31
C MET A 171 -6.05 33.82 9.04
N THR A 172 -5.35 32.72 8.75
CA THR A 172 -4.57 32.59 7.52
C THR A 172 -5.45 32.61 6.27
N GLY A 173 -6.61 31.96 6.30
CA GLY A 173 -7.54 31.92 5.18
C GLY A 173 -8.09 33.30 4.81
N VAL A 174 -8.50 34.09 5.81
CA VAL A 174 -8.96 35.47 5.61
C VAL A 174 -7.86 36.34 5.05
N LEU A 175 -6.63 36.20 5.55
CA LEU A 175 -5.48 36.99 5.08
C LEU A 175 -5.13 36.67 3.62
N VAL A 176 -5.08 35.39 3.25
CA VAL A 176 -4.86 34.96 1.87
C VAL A 176 -5.99 35.45 0.96
N PHE A 177 -7.25 35.34 1.41
CA PHE A 177 -8.41 35.82 0.66
C PHE A 177 -8.35 37.33 0.42
N ALA A 178 -8.01 38.12 1.45
CA ALA A 178 -7.88 39.57 1.33
C ALA A 178 -6.77 39.97 0.34
N ILE A 179 -5.62 39.29 0.38
CA ILE A 179 -4.53 39.49 -0.60
C ILE A 179 -5.02 39.16 -2.01
N PHE A 180 -5.74 38.05 -2.18
CA PHE A 180 -6.28 37.64 -3.48
C PHE A 180 -7.27 38.67 -4.04
N CYS A 181 -8.16 39.21 -3.20
CA CYS A 181 -9.08 40.28 -3.58
C CYS A 181 -8.35 41.57 -3.95
N LEU A 182 -7.29 41.95 -3.22
CA LEU A 182 -6.46 43.11 -3.55
C LEU A 182 -5.77 42.93 -4.90
N ILE A 183 -5.14 41.78 -5.13
CA ILE A 183 -4.50 41.47 -6.42
C ILE A 183 -5.52 41.51 -7.55
N PHE A 184 -6.69 40.91 -7.36
CA PHE A 184 -7.76 40.92 -8.35
C PHE A 184 -8.26 42.34 -8.64
N TYR A 185 -8.40 43.18 -7.61
CA TYR A 185 -8.78 44.59 -7.76
C TYR A 185 -7.76 45.42 -8.56
N PHE A 186 -6.45 45.12 -8.43
CA PHE A 186 -5.42 45.81 -9.20
C PHE A 186 -5.24 45.26 -10.62
N LEU A 187 -5.68 44.03 -10.90
CA LEU A 187 -5.58 43.38 -12.21
C LEU A 187 -6.76 43.70 -13.15
N LEU A 188 -7.87 44.22 -12.61
CA LEU A 188 -9.15 44.43 -13.30
C LEU A 188 -9.52 45.91 -13.30
#